data_AF-A0A6C0F6K4-F1
#
_entry.id   AF-A0A6C0F6K4-F1
#
_cell.length_a   1.000
_cell.length_b   1.000
_cell.length_c   1.000
_cell.angle_alpha   90.00
_cell.angle_beta   90.00
_cell.angle_gamma   90.00
#
_symmetry.space_group_name_H-M   'P 1'
#
loop_
_entity.id
_entity.type
_entity.pdbx_description
1 polymer ?
#
loop_
_entity_poly.entity_id
_entity_poly.type
_entity_poly.pdbx_seq_one_letter_code
_entity_poly.pdbx_strand_id
1 'polypeptide(L)'
;MNEIVDRRNIKDFKTITFSKYKKSDAKKELVKSLLSGKLEDASYWSAEFISAGQFLYLWEIFILVISKNIHIGNPKLPIYLDMRINAFKDILNGGYSNNILKMRNNEKIRKLFAEVCCVICYSKKKNSYDVPKISESDFDFFYLTNKLSAKNKKHGRQSFKNEDPSEIFVAINELAWNISNKNKDTYKAIYWVEWILEYHKICKKKKIQKICARRQYPVEGKFQKEMVWIIWDVILVESKKRGDGLLKINTSLLNIFCLKYQESIKFKRKLIIYYALSMLTENYDLKLPVLKNVEIAEKIKSKINIIYKEIKKSEEKPATDYLFNNSINNGNLEKTIDKIDKLNTMTFIPRN
;
A
#
# COMPACT_ATOMS: atom_id res chain seq x y z
N MET A 1 -1.05 -29.17 -16.56
CA MET A 1 -2.02 -28.76 -15.52
C MET A 1 -1.23 -28.05 -14.41
N ASN A 2 -1.43 -26.73 -14.22
CA ASN A 2 -0.59 -25.87 -13.32
C ASN A 2 -1.33 -25.42 -12.05
N GLU A 3 -2.44 -26.09 -11.74
CA GLU A 3 -3.21 -25.84 -10.53
C GLU A 3 -2.49 -26.45 -9.34
N ILE A 4 -2.41 -25.71 -8.25
CA ILE A 4 -1.85 -26.18 -6.98
C ILE A 4 -2.99 -26.76 -6.14
N VAL A 5 -2.92 -28.05 -5.84
CA VAL A 5 -3.86 -28.83 -5.02
C VAL A 5 -3.10 -29.34 -3.79
N ASP A 6 -3.22 -28.62 -2.68
CA ASP A 6 -2.37 -28.82 -1.51
C ASP A 6 -3.25 -29.01 -0.28
N ARG A 7 -2.89 -29.99 0.57
CA ARG A 7 -3.65 -30.33 1.78
C ARG A 7 -3.50 -29.31 2.92
N ARG A 8 -2.45 -28.47 2.90
CA ARG A 8 -2.13 -27.53 3.97
C ARG A 8 -3.10 -26.36 3.96
N ASN A 9 -3.46 -25.92 5.16
CA ASN A 9 -4.36 -24.81 5.43
C ASN A 9 -3.59 -23.51 5.67
N ILE A 10 -4.32 -22.38 5.72
CA ILE A 10 -3.71 -21.05 5.90
C ILE A 10 -2.86 -20.93 7.18
N LYS A 11 -3.20 -21.71 8.22
CA LYS A 11 -2.49 -21.73 9.51
C LYS A 11 -1.09 -22.33 9.37
N ASP A 12 -0.89 -23.26 8.45
CA ASP A 12 0.38 -23.95 8.23
C ASP A 12 1.43 -23.01 7.61
N PHE A 13 0.98 -21.96 6.92
CA PHE A 13 1.82 -20.95 6.29
C PHE A 13 2.06 -19.70 7.17
N LYS A 14 1.84 -19.79 8.48
CA LYS A 14 1.98 -18.62 9.39
C LYS A 14 3.40 -18.04 9.37
N THR A 15 4.41 -18.91 9.43
CA THR A 15 5.85 -18.57 9.56
C THR A 15 6.69 -18.95 8.35
N ILE A 16 6.11 -19.71 7.41
CA ILE A 16 6.77 -20.22 6.21
C ILE A 16 6.00 -19.85 4.95
N THR A 17 6.69 -19.93 3.82
CA THR A 17 6.11 -19.85 2.46
C THR A 17 5.66 -21.22 1.97
N PHE A 18 5.16 -21.31 0.73
CA PHE A 18 4.60 -22.55 0.19
C PHE A 18 5.66 -23.66 0.13
N SER A 19 6.86 -23.33 -0.35
CA SER A 19 8.01 -24.23 -0.40
C SER A 19 8.82 -24.26 0.91
N LYS A 20 8.18 -23.97 2.04
CA LYS A 20 8.73 -24.08 3.41
C LYS A 20 9.89 -23.14 3.77
N TYR A 21 10.21 -22.15 2.94
CA TYR A 21 11.17 -21.10 3.33
C TYR A 21 10.62 -20.25 4.47
N LYS A 22 11.47 -19.84 5.41
CA LYS A 22 11.11 -18.90 6.47
C LYS A 22 10.61 -17.58 5.86
N LYS A 23 9.46 -17.10 6.34
CA LYS A 23 8.77 -15.92 5.78
C LYS A 23 9.63 -14.65 5.78
N SER A 24 10.46 -14.46 6.81
CA SER A 24 11.36 -13.31 6.90
C SER A 24 12.43 -13.30 5.82
N ASP A 25 12.91 -14.48 5.42
CA ASP A 25 14.03 -14.62 4.51
C ASP A 25 13.53 -14.55 3.07
N ALA A 26 12.39 -15.19 2.77
CA ALA A 26 11.68 -14.99 1.51
C ALA A 26 11.31 -13.51 1.27
N LYS A 27 10.92 -12.77 2.33
CA LYS A 27 10.68 -11.32 2.22
C LYS A 27 11.97 -10.57 1.85
N LYS A 28 13.11 -10.89 2.46
CA LYS A 28 14.39 -10.25 2.15
C LYS A 28 14.78 -10.48 0.69
N GLU A 29 14.67 -11.72 0.20
CA GLU A 29 14.98 -12.04 -1.19
C GLU A 29 13.99 -11.39 -2.18
N LEU A 30 12.69 -11.34 -1.86
CA LEU A 30 11.72 -10.59 -2.67
C LEU A 30 12.10 -9.11 -2.79
N VAL A 31 12.37 -8.44 -1.66
CA VAL A 31 12.77 -7.03 -1.65
C VAL A 31 14.05 -6.81 -2.45
N LYS A 32 15.07 -7.65 -2.23
CA LYS A 32 16.33 -7.60 -2.97
C LYS A 32 16.12 -7.76 -4.48
N SER A 33 15.28 -8.71 -4.89
CA SER A 33 14.98 -8.98 -6.31
C SER A 33 14.23 -7.81 -6.96
N LEU A 34 13.24 -7.24 -6.27
CA LEU A 34 12.50 -6.06 -6.71
C LEU A 34 13.40 -4.82 -6.87
N LEU A 35 14.35 -4.62 -5.95
CA LEU A 35 15.26 -3.48 -5.96
C LEU A 35 16.35 -3.61 -7.03
N SER A 36 16.86 -4.83 -7.24
CA SER A 36 17.88 -5.13 -8.25
C SER A 36 17.30 -5.33 -9.66
N GLY A 37 15.98 -5.30 -9.82
CA GLY A 37 15.33 -5.46 -11.13
C GLY A 37 15.32 -6.89 -11.66
N LYS A 38 15.59 -7.89 -10.81
CA LYS A 38 15.52 -9.32 -11.17
C LYS A 38 14.06 -9.78 -11.18
N LEU A 39 13.38 -9.57 -12.30
CA LEU A 39 11.94 -9.80 -12.44
C LEU A 39 11.53 -11.27 -12.23
N GLU A 40 12.30 -12.22 -12.73
CA GLU A 40 11.98 -13.65 -12.59
C GLU A 40 12.06 -14.08 -11.12
N ASP A 41 13.14 -13.73 -10.43
CA ASP A 41 13.31 -13.96 -8.99
C ASP A 41 12.20 -13.28 -8.18
N ALA A 42 11.89 -12.01 -8.47
CA ALA A 42 10.82 -11.28 -7.80
C ALA A 42 9.46 -11.95 -8.01
N SER A 43 9.19 -12.44 -9.22
CA SER A 43 7.95 -13.16 -9.57
C SER A 43 7.88 -14.51 -8.87
N TYR A 44 9.00 -15.21 -8.73
CA TYR A 44 9.11 -16.46 -7.96
C TYR A 44 8.78 -16.23 -6.48
N TRP A 45 9.46 -15.30 -5.82
CA TRP A 45 9.20 -15.00 -4.41
C TRP A 45 7.79 -14.45 -4.18
N SER A 46 7.25 -13.66 -5.11
CA SER A 46 5.85 -13.25 -5.08
C SER A 46 4.90 -14.45 -5.17
N ALA A 47 5.16 -15.39 -6.07
CA ALA A 47 4.36 -16.59 -6.25
C ALA A 47 4.42 -17.54 -5.03
N GLU A 48 5.52 -17.58 -4.29
CA GLU A 48 5.64 -18.29 -3.01
C GLU A 48 4.60 -17.78 -1.99
N PHE A 49 4.50 -16.46 -1.82
CA PHE A 49 3.50 -15.85 -0.93
C PHE A 49 2.07 -16.08 -1.41
N ILE A 50 1.82 -15.98 -2.72
CA ILE A 50 0.50 -16.22 -3.33
C ILE A 50 0.05 -17.66 -3.11
N SER A 51 0.95 -18.62 -3.34
CA SER A 51 0.67 -20.05 -3.20
C SER A 51 0.36 -20.46 -1.76
N ALA A 52 0.93 -19.73 -0.80
CA ALA A 52 0.67 -19.80 0.64
C ALA A 52 -0.54 -18.95 1.12
N GLY A 53 -1.27 -18.27 0.22
CA GLY A 53 -2.41 -17.40 0.55
C GLY A 53 -2.06 -16.10 1.30
N GLN A 54 -0.79 -15.70 1.31
CA GLN A 54 -0.27 -14.55 2.08
C GLN A 54 -0.40 -13.21 1.33
N PHE A 55 -1.55 -12.96 0.68
CA PHE A 55 -1.76 -11.79 -0.19
C PHE A 55 -1.60 -10.46 0.52
N LEU A 56 -2.18 -10.31 1.73
CA LEU A 56 -2.07 -9.07 2.50
C LEU A 56 -0.60 -8.76 2.84
N TYR A 57 0.17 -9.78 3.22
CA TYR A 57 1.58 -9.63 3.54
C TYR A 57 2.39 -9.20 2.30
N LEU A 58 2.09 -9.79 1.14
CA LEU A 58 2.71 -9.43 -0.12
C LEU A 58 2.42 -7.98 -0.53
N TRP A 59 1.16 -7.53 -0.40
CA TRP A 59 0.82 -6.12 -0.62
C TRP A 59 1.60 -5.17 0.30
N GLU A 60 1.76 -5.51 1.59
CA GLU A 60 2.58 -4.68 2.49
C GLU A 60 4.05 -4.61 2.05
N ILE A 61 4.61 -5.70 1.49
CA ILE A 61 5.98 -5.68 0.94
C ILE A 61 6.06 -4.72 -0.24
N PHE A 62 5.11 -4.78 -1.17
CA PHE A 62 5.08 -3.88 -2.32
C PHE A 62 4.90 -2.42 -1.92
N ILE A 63 3.93 -2.13 -1.04
CA ILE A 63 3.69 -0.79 -0.52
C ILE A 63 4.96 -0.23 0.16
N LEU A 64 5.67 -1.06 0.92
CA LEU A 64 6.93 -0.69 1.56
C LEU A 64 8.01 -0.32 0.52
N VAL A 65 8.25 -1.18 -0.48
CA VAL A 65 9.26 -0.93 -1.52
C VAL A 65 8.92 0.32 -2.33
N ILE A 66 7.65 0.47 -2.70
CA ILE A 66 7.16 1.62 -3.46
C ILE A 66 7.37 2.91 -2.67
N SER A 67 6.96 2.94 -1.41
CA SER A 67 7.03 4.16 -0.61
C SER A 67 8.45 4.51 -0.17
N LYS A 68 9.30 3.50 0.07
CA LYS A 68 10.68 3.69 0.57
C LYS A 68 11.70 3.93 -0.53
N ASN A 69 11.60 3.19 -1.64
CA ASN A 69 12.70 3.05 -2.59
C ASN A 69 12.34 3.47 -4.02
N ILE A 70 11.08 3.79 -4.31
CA ILE A 70 10.66 4.29 -5.63
C ILE A 70 10.16 5.73 -5.48
N HIS A 71 9.11 5.90 -4.69
CA HIS A 71 8.44 7.19 -4.42
C HIS A 71 8.35 8.06 -5.68
N ILE A 72 8.79 9.32 -5.63
CA ILE A 72 8.75 10.27 -6.76
C ILE A 72 9.55 9.81 -8.00
N GLY A 73 10.31 8.71 -7.91
CA GLY A 73 10.87 8.01 -9.06
C GLY A 73 9.84 7.42 -10.02
N ASN A 74 8.60 7.21 -9.56
CA ASN A 74 7.45 6.87 -10.41
C ASN A 74 6.16 7.54 -9.89
N PRO A 75 5.93 8.82 -10.20
CA PRO A 75 4.87 9.63 -9.59
C PRO A 75 3.45 9.13 -9.79
N LYS A 76 3.18 8.43 -10.91
CA LYS A 76 1.85 7.90 -11.25
C LYS A 76 1.62 6.49 -10.68
N LEU A 77 2.63 5.88 -10.07
CA LEU A 77 2.55 4.55 -9.48
C LEU A 77 1.45 4.39 -8.42
N PRO A 78 1.16 5.37 -7.54
CA PRO A 78 0.08 5.23 -6.57
C PRO A 78 -1.29 5.03 -7.22
N ILE A 79 -1.57 5.75 -8.31
CA ILE A 79 -2.84 5.62 -9.05
C ILE A 79 -2.99 4.21 -9.61
N TYR A 80 -1.92 3.70 -10.24
CA TYR A 80 -1.90 2.34 -10.76
C TYR A 80 -2.05 1.29 -9.65
N LEU A 81 -1.34 1.46 -8.53
CA LEU A 81 -1.36 0.51 -7.43
C LEU A 81 -2.75 0.46 -6.78
N ASP A 82 -3.38 1.61 -6.55
CA ASP A 82 -4.76 1.70 -6.03
C ASP A 82 -5.74 0.97 -6.96
N MET A 83 -5.63 1.19 -8.28
CA MET A 83 -6.42 0.47 -9.29
C MET A 83 -6.20 -1.05 -9.22
N ARG A 84 -4.95 -1.52 -9.13
CA ARG A 84 -4.64 -2.96 -9.02
C ARG A 84 -5.12 -3.57 -7.70
N ILE A 85 -5.07 -2.82 -6.61
CA ILE A 85 -5.60 -3.27 -5.31
C ILE A 85 -7.12 -3.39 -5.36
N ASN A 86 -7.82 -2.47 -6.04
CA ASN A 86 -9.27 -2.58 -6.20
C ASN A 86 -9.64 -3.78 -7.08
N ALA A 87 -8.95 -4.00 -8.21
CA ALA A 87 -9.13 -5.22 -9.00
C ALA A 87 -8.89 -6.51 -8.20
N PHE A 88 -7.90 -6.51 -7.29
CA PHE A 88 -7.69 -7.62 -6.37
C PHE A 88 -8.86 -7.81 -5.39
N LYS A 89 -9.40 -6.72 -4.81
CA LYS A 89 -10.56 -6.78 -3.91
C LYS A 89 -11.80 -7.31 -4.63
N ASP A 90 -12.01 -6.92 -5.88
CA ASP A 90 -13.15 -7.38 -6.68
C ASP A 90 -13.08 -8.89 -6.90
N ILE A 91 -11.90 -9.40 -7.28
CA ILE A 91 -11.69 -10.86 -7.39
C ILE A 91 -11.91 -11.55 -6.05
N LEU A 92 -11.33 -11.01 -4.96
CA LEU A 92 -11.49 -11.58 -3.61
C LEU A 92 -12.98 -11.69 -3.22
N ASN A 93 -13.73 -10.61 -3.40
CA ASN A 93 -15.14 -10.53 -3.07
C ASN A 93 -16.04 -11.34 -4.03
N GLY A 94 -15.56 -11.64 -5.23
CA GLY A 94 -16.25 -12.45 -6.25
C GLY A 94 -16.37 -13.94 -5.95
N GLY A 95 -16.00 -14.40 -4.75
CA GLY A 95 -16.22 -15.80 -4.32
C GLY A 95 -15.11 -16.42 -3.48
N TYR A 96 -14.01 -15.69 -3.24
CA TYR A 96 -12.84 -16.22 -2.53
C TYR A 96 -12.69 -15.74 -1.09
N SER A 97 -13.55 -14.83 -0.59
CA SER A 97 -13.49 -14.29 0.77
C SER A 97 -13.37 -15.36 1.87
N ASN A 98 -14.09 -16.48 1.71
CA ASN A 98 -14.08 -17.61 2.65
C ASN A 98 -13.04 -18.69 2.29
N ASN A 99 -12.37 -18.56 1.14
CA ASN A 99 -11.38 -19.52 0.67
C ASN A 99 -10.21 -18.84 -0.08
N ILE A 100 -9.47 -18.02 0.66
CA ILE A 100 -8.36 -17.23 0.12
C ILE A 100 -7.29 -18.09 -0.59
N LEU A 101 -7.06 -19.33 -0.13
CA LEU A 101 -6.05 -20.22 -0.71
C LEU A 101 -6.40 -20.60 -2.16
N LYS A 102 -7.69 -20.74 -2.50
CA LYS A 102 -8.11 -21.05 -3.88
C LYS A 102 -7.71 -19.94 -4.87
N MET A 103 -7.55 -18.69 -4.44
CA MET A 103 -7.10 -17.60 -5.32
C MET A 103 -5.71 -17.83 -5.93
N ARG A 104 -4.89 -18.72 -5.35
CA ARG A 104 -3.57 -19.05 -5.92
C ARG A 104 -3.65 -19.69 -7.31
N ASN A 105 -4.79 -20.27 -7.67
CA ASN A 105 -5.04 -20.87 -8.99
C ASN A 105 -5.75 -19.91 -9.95
N ASN A 106 -6.20 -18.75 -9.47
CA ASN A 106 -6.84 -17.75 -10.32
C ASN A 106 -5.80 -17.08 -11.23
N GLU A 107 -5.94 -17.25 -12.55
CA GLU A 107 -4.98 -16.73 -13.52
C GLU A 107 -4.87 -15.20 -13.50
N LYS A 108 -6.00 -14.50 -13.31
CA LYS A 108 -6.03 -13.02 -13.21
C LYS A 108 -5.18 -12.56 -12.03
N ILE A 109 -5.24 -13.26 -10.89
CA ILE A 109 -4.40 -12.97 -9.71
C ILE A 109 -2.91 -13.21 -10.02
N ARG A 110 -2.54 -14.35 -10.60
CA ARG A 110 -1.14 -14.63 -10.95
C ARG A 110 -0.56 -13.55 -11.87
N LYS A 111 -1.30 -13.17 -12.91
CA LYS A 111 -0.92 -12.12 -13.86
C LYS A 111 -0.85 -10.74 -13.21
N LEU A 112 -1.81 -10.41 -12.34
CA LEU A 112 -1.84 -9.12 -11.62
C LEU A 112 -0.58 -8.91 -10.79
N PHE A 113 -0.19 -9.90 -9.98
CA PHE A 113 0.99 -9.78 -9.14
C PHE A 113 2.31 -9.82 -9.94
N ALA A 114 2.36 -10.60 -11.03
CA ALA A 114 3.51 -10.59 -11.95
C ALA A 114 3.72 -9.21 -12.60
N GLU A 115 2.62 -8.56 -13.00
CA GLU A 115 2.67 -7.21 -13.56
C GLU A 115 3.12 -6.18 -12.52
N VAL A 116 2.62 -6.26 -11.28
CA VAL A 116 3.07 -5.40 -10.18
C VAL A 116 4.57 -5.58 -9.91
N CYS A 117 5.08 -6.82 -9.92
CA CYS A 117 6.51 -7.09 -9.82
C CYS A 117 7.29 -6.42 -10.97
N CYS A 118 6.80 -6.52 -12.21
CA CYS A 118 7.41 -5.87 -13.38
C CYS A 118 7.49 -4.35 -13.22
N VAL A 119 6.38 -3.72 -12.84
CA VAL A 119 6.33 -2.27 -12.61
C VAL A 119 7.32 -1.84 -11.53
N ILE A 120 7.39 -2.56 -10.41
CA ILE A 120 8.32 -2.24 -9.31
C ILE A 120 9.76 -2.44 -9.77
N CYS A 121 10.10 -3.56 -10.40
CA CYS A 121 11.45 -3.89 -10.88
C CYS A 121 12.01 -2.80 -11.81
N TYR A 122 11.20 -2.29 -12.74
CA TYR A 122 11.65 -1.32 -13.73
C TYR A 122 11.35 0.15 -13.38
N SER A 123 10.73 0.42 -12.23
CA SER A 123 10.60 1.79 -11.72
C SER A 123 11.97 2.35 -11.32
N LYS A 124 12.18 3.66 -11.53
CA LYS A 124 13.40 4.34 -11.12
C LYS A 124 13.53 4.26 -9.59
N LYS A 125 14.63 3.68 -9.12
CA LYS A 125 14.92 3.59 -7.69
C LYS A 125 15.44 4.91 -7.16
N LYS A 126 15.16 5.18 -5.90
CA LYS A 126 15.56 6.37 -5.17
C LYS A 126 16.05 5.95 -3.78
N ASN A 127 16.85 6.83 -3.18
CA ASN A 127 17.27 6.67 -1.80
C ASN A 127 16.05 6.77 -0.87
N SER A 128 16.15 6.07 0.26
CA SER A 128 15.18 6.22 1.35
C SER A 128 15.24 7.63 1.91
N TYR A 129 14.15 8.07 2.54
CA TYR A 129 14.12 9.33 3.27
C TYR A 129 15.11 9.32 4.42
N ASP A 130 15.76 10.47 4.63
CA ASP A 130 16.39 10.80 5.90
C ASP A 130 15.29 11.20 6.88
N VAL A 131 15.15 10.43 7.97
CA VAL A 131 14.05 10.58 8.92
C VAL A 131 14.58 11.26 10.17
N PRO A 132 14.14 12.50 10.46
CA PRO A 132 14.54 13.21 11.67
C PRO A 132 14.15 12.43 12.92
N LYS A 133 15.09 12.28 13.85
CA LYS A 133 14.79 11.70 15.16
C LYS A 133 14.14 12.77 16.03
N ILE A 134 12.96 12.45 16.57
CA ILE A 134 12.28 13.29 17.56
C ILE A 134 12.65 12.79 18.96
N SER A 135 13.06 13.71 19.80
CA SER A 135 13.47 13.51 21.19
C SER A 135 12.43 14.09 22.15
N GLU A 136 12.52 13.78 23.44
CA GLU A 136 11.59 14.36 24.43
C GLU A 136 11.74 15.88 24.55
N SER A 137 12.93 16.43 24.36
CA SER A 137 13.18 17.88 24.38
C SER A 137 12.54 18.62 23.22
N ASP A 138 12.18 17.94 22.12
CA ASP A 138 11.47 18.57 20.99
C ASP A 138 10.01 18.94 21.34
N PHE A 139 9.52 18.52 22.51
CA PHE A 139 8.21 18.92 23.05
C PHE A 139 8.30 20.05 24.08
N ASP A 140 9.52 20.48 24.43
CA ASP A 140 9.74 21.66 25.27
C ASP A 140 9.52 22.94 24.45
N PHE A 141 8.78 23.89 25.01
CA PHE A 141 8.42 25.14 24.35
C PHE A 141 9.62 25.96 23.88
N PHE A 142 10.70 26.04 24.68
CA PHE A 142 11.88 26.83 24.34
C PHE A 142 12.63 26.23 23.13
N TYR A 143 12.80 24.90 23.12
CA TYR A 143 13.44 24.21 22.01
C TYR A 143 12.57 24.21 20.76
N LEU A 144 11.26 24.03 20.91
CA LEU A 144 10.30 24.04 19.81
C LEU A 144 10.30 25.38 19.07
N THR A 145 10.40 26.49 19.80
CA THR A 145 10.43 27.85 19.22
C THR A 145 11.58 28.02 18.23
N ASN A 146 12.74 27.42 18.50
CA ASN A 146 13.91 27.45 17.60
C ASN A 146 13.73 26.63 16.31
N LYS A 147 12.70 25.77 16.24
CA LYS A 147 12.39 24.95 15.06
C LYS A 147 11.32 25.58 14.17
N LEU A 148 10.59 26.60 14.66
CA LEU A 148 9.51 27.25 13.92
C LEU A 148 10.06 28.08 12.77
N SER A 149 9.42 27.99 11.61
CA SER A 149 9.82 28.71 10.40
C SER A 149 8.67 29.57 9.84
N ALA A 150 7.41 29.25 10.14
CA ALA A 150 6.26 30.00 9.64
C ALA A 150 6.09 31.33 10.37
N LYS A 151 6.08 32.43 9.61
CA LYS A 151 5.92 33.79 10.15
C LYS A 151 4.52 34.11 10.66
N ASN A 152 3.53 33.26 10.38
CA ASN A 152 2.15 33.47 10.80
C ASN A 152 1.39 32.14 10.93
N LYS A 153 0.24 32.21 11.60
CA LYS A 153 -0.66 31.09 11.91
C LYS A 153 -1.73 30.84 10.83
N LYS A 154 -1.51 31.18 9.56
CA LYS A 154 -2.55 31.09 8.51
C LYS A 154 -2.50 29.79 7.70
N HIS A 155 -1.35 29.12 7.63
CA HIS A 155 -1.13 28.00 6.71
C HIS A 155 -1.96 26.76 7.07
N GLY A 156 -2.03 26.41 8.35
CA GLY A 156 -2.74 25.21 8.82
C GLY A 156 -4.25 25.37 9.01
N ARG A 157 -4.78 26.59 8.91
CA ARG A 157 -6.18 26.89 9.31
C ARG A 157 -7.24 26.13 8.51
N GLN A 158 -7.03 25.95 7.21
CA GLN A 158 -8.03 25.29 6.35
C GLN A 158 -8.22 23.80 6.67
N SER A 159 -7.24 23.17 7.33
CA SER A 159 -7.24 21.74 7.66
C SER A 159 -7.60 21.47 9.12
N PHE A 160 -7.65 22.52 9.94
CA PHE A 160 -7.86 22.45 11.38
C PHE A 160 -9.30 22.81 11.74
N LYS A 161 -9.98 21.95 12.50
CA LYS A 161 -11.38 22.07 12.89
C LYS A 161 -11.49 22.41 14.38
N ASN A 162 -12.64 22.95 14.81
CA ASN A 162 -12.84 23.45 16.17
C ASN A 162 -12.63 22.40 17.28
N GLU A 163 -12.94 21.13 17.03
CA GLU A 163 -12.72 20.04 18.01
C GLU A 163 -11.28 19.48 18.00
N ASP A 164 -10.40 19.98 17.13
CA ASP A 164 -9.01 19.50 17.09
C ASP A 164 -8.20 20.05 18.28
N PRO A 165 -7.29 19.25 18.88
CA PRO A 165 -6.49 19.70 20.02
C PRO A 165 -5.61 20.91 19.67
N SER A 166 -5.88 22.08 20.25
CA SER A 166 -5.20 23.33 19.88
C SER A 166 -3.68 23.26 20.04
N GLU A 167 -3.16 22.39 20.91
CA GLU A 167 -1.73 22.28 21.19
C GLU A 167 -0.93 21.78 19.98
N ILE A 168 -1.54 20.97 19.10
CA ILE A 168 -0.86 20.46 17.90
C ILE A 168 -0.92 21.46 16.72
N PHE A 169 -1.68 22.56 16.84
CA PHE A 169 -1.88 23.50 15.74
C PHE A 169 -0.56 24.09 15.23
N VAL A 170 0.40 24.34 16.11
CA VAL A 170 1.71 24.88 15.73
C VAL A 170 2.41 23.93 14.75
N ALA A 171 2.46 22.64 15.06
CA ALA A 171 3.05 21.62 14.18
C ALA A 171 2.28 21.49 12.85
N ILE A 172 0.96 21.58 12.88
CA ILE A 172 0.11 21.54 11.68
C ILE A 172 0.37 22.76 10.77
N ASN A 173 0.49 23.95 11.36
CA ASN A 173 0.77 25.17 10.63
C ASN A 173 2.18 25.15 10.00
N GLU A 174 3.16 24.64 10.72
CA GLU A 174 4.51 24.45 10.22
C GLU A 174 4.57 23.40 9.10
N LEU A 175 3.88 22.27 9.25
CA LEU A 175 3.76 21.28 8.18
C LEU A 175 3.18 21.92 6.90
N ALA A 176 2.06 22.64 7.03
CA ALA A 176 1.41 23.32 5.92
C ALA A 176 2.29 24.40 5.27
N TRP A 177 3.10 25.11 6.07
CA TRP A 177 4.08 26.07 5.56
C TRP A 177 5.20 25.37 4.76
N ASN A 178 5.76 24.28 5.32
CA ASN A 178 6.87 23.57 4.71
C ASN A 178 6.50 22.92 3.36
N ILE A 179 5.27 22.40 3.23
CA ILE A 179 4.79 21.84 1.96
C ILE A 179 4.21 22.88 1.00
N SER A 180 4.11 24.15 1.39
CA SER A 180 3.53 25.17 0.54
C SER A 180 4.32 25.33 -0.76
N ASN A 181 3.65 25.71 -1.85
CA ASN A 181 4.30 25.91 -3.14
C ASN A 181 5.47 26.92 -3.11
N LYS A 182 5.53 27.81 -2.11
CA LYS A 182 6.62 28.77 -1.95
C LYS A 182 7.86 28.20 -1.24
N ASN A 183 7.68 27.29 -0.27
CA ASN A 183 8.79 26.84 0.57
C ASN A 183 9.35 25.48 0.15
N LYS A 184 8.48 24.48 -0.03
CA LYS A 184 8.83 23.14 -0.53
C LYS A 184 9.99 22.44 0.21
N ASP A 185 9.96 22.43 1.54
CA ASP A 185 10.99 21.76 2.36
C ASP A 185 10.54 20.38 2.82
N THR A 186 11.04 19.32 2.16
CA THR A 186 10.68 17.93 2.48
C THR A 186 11.14 17.52 3.88
N TYR A 187 12.37 17.85 4.26
CA TYR A 187 12.97 17.36 5.50
C TYR A 187 12.22 17.92 6.71
N LYS A 188 11.95 19.23 6.70
CA LYS A 188 11.14 19.86 7.76
C LYS A 188 9.68 19.38 7.73
N ALA A 189 9.10 19.13 6.56
CA ALA A 189 7.75 18.55 6.50
C ALA A 189 7.71 17.17 7.16
N ILE A 190 8.70 16.31 6.90
CA ILE A 190 8.82 14.98 7.55
C ILE A 190 9.03 15.15 9.06
N TYR A 191 9.86 16.10 9.49
CA TYR A 191 10.05 16.40 10.92
C TYR A 191 8.72 16.68 11.63
N TRP A 192 7.87 17.54 11.06
CA TRP A 192 6.58 17.87 11.68
C TRP A 192 5.59 16.71 11.69
N VAL A 193 5.63 15.83 10.68
CA VAL A 193 4.86 14.58 10.72
C VAL A 193 5.35 13.66 11.84
N GLU A 194 6.66 13.47 11.97
CA GLU A 194 7.22 12.65 13.05
C GLU A 194 6.91 13.24 14.42
N TRP A 195 6.99 14.56 14.58
CA TRP A 195 6.65 15.26 15.82
C TRP A 195 5.20 14.96 16.23
N ILE A 196 4.24 15.05 15.30
CA ILE A 196 2.81 14.75 15.56
C ILE A 196 2.61 13.28 15.91
N LEU A 197 3.28 12.36 15.20
CA LEU A 197 3.18 10.92 15.46
C LEU A 197 3.79 10.53 16.81
N GLU A 198 4.90 11.13 17.22
CA GLU A 198 5.51 10.94 18.53
C GLU A 198 4.68 11.58 19.65
N TYR A 199 4.10 12.77 19.43
CA TYR A 199 3.15 13.38 20.36
C TYR A 199 1.97 12.44 20.65
N HIS A 200 1.40 11.82 19.60
CA HIS A 200 0.34 10.81 19.76
C HIS A 200 0.79 9.64 20.67
N LYS A 201 2.02 9.15 20.50
CA LYS A 201 2.56 8.08 21.36
C LYS A 201 2.72 8.54 22.80
N ILE A 202 3.20 9.76 23.04
CA ILE A 202 3.35 10.33 24.39
C ILE A 202 2.00 10.44 25.07
N CYS A 203 0.98 11.01 24.39
CA CYS A 203 -0.38 11.09 24.93
C CYS A 203 -0.91 9.71 25.32
N LYS A 204 -0.71 8.71 24.45
CA LYS A 204 -1.13 7.33 24.73
C LYS A 204 -0.40 6.74 25.94
N LYS A 205 0.92 6.92 26.05
CA LYS A 205 1.72 6.47 27.21
C LYS A 205 1.23 7.12 28.50
N LYS A 206 0.88 8.40 28.45
CA LYS A 206 0.32 9.18 29.58
C LYS A 206 -1.18 8.96 29.81
N LYS A 207 -1.84 8.09 29.04
CA LYS A 207 -3.30 7.85 29.07
C LYS A 207 -4.14 9.13 28.87
N ILE A 208 -3.59 10.12 28.17
CA ILE A 208 -4.29 11.34 27.81
C ILE A 208 -5.07 11.08 26.52
N GLN A 209 -6.39 11.07 26.60
CA GLN A 209 -7.23 10.90 25.42
C GLN A 209 -7.32 12.23 24.66
N LYS A 210 -6.70 12.28 23.47
CA LYS A 210 -6.83 13.39 22.54
C LYS A 210 -7.69 12.93 21.36
N ILE A 211 -8.90 13.45 21.30
CA ILE A 211 -9.87 13.17 20.23
C ILE A 211 -9.84 14.35 19.28
N CYS A 212 -9.70 14.09 17.98
CA CYS A 212 -9.81 15.12 16.95
C CYS A 212 -11.23 15.18 16.40
N ALA A 213 -11.53 16.26 15.68
CA ALA A 213 -12.75 16.38 14.92
C ALA A 213 -12.89 15.21 13.93
N ARG A 214 -14.11 14.71 13.76
CA ARG A 214 -14.38 13.58 12.86
C ARG A 214 -14.04 13.96 11.41
N ARG A 215 -13.37 13.05 10.71
CA ARG A 215 -13.06 13.14 9.27
C ARG A 215 -13.54 11.87 8.56
N GLN A 216 -14.31 12.03 7.48
CA GLN A 216 -14.98 10.94 6.76
C GLN A 216 -14.01 10.22 5.80
N TYR A 217 -12.90 9.72 6.34
CA TYR A 217 -11.97 8.87 5.61
C TYR A 217 -12.49 7.42 5.52
N PRO A 218 -12.07 6.63 4.52
CA PRO A 218 -12.56 5.26 4.26
C PRO A 218 -11.96 4.25 5.26
N VAL A 219 -12.22 4.47 6.54
CA VAL A 219 -11.79 3.66 7.68
C VAL A 219 -12.97 3.44 8.63
N GLU A 220 -12.89 2.46 9.52
CA GLU A 220 -13.94 2.26 10.54
C GLU A 220 -14.15 3.52 11.38
N GLY A 221 -15.41 3.80 11.75
CA GLY A 221 -15.80 5.05 12.43
C GLY A 221 -15.00 5.36 13.70
N LYS A 222 -14.57 4.33 14.44
CA LYS A 222 -13.74 4.49 15.65
C LYS A 222 -12.36 5.09 15.38
N PHE A 223 -11.83 4.96 14.16
CA PHE A 223 -10.54 5.50 13.77
C PHE A 223 -10.65 6.92 13.16
N GLN A 224 -11.84 7.39 12.78
CA GLN A 224 -12.04 8.67 12.06
C GLN A 224 -11.72 9.94 12.86
N LYS A 225 -11.39 9.80 14.16
CA LYS A 225 -11.04 10.91 15.06
C LYS A 225 -9.54 10.93 15.44
N GLU A 226 -8.68 10.21 14.72
CA GLU A 226 -7.23 10.21 14.96
C GLU A 226 -6.51 11.46 14.38
N MET A 227 -5.44 11.91 15.03
CA MET A 227 -4.65 13.09 14.62
C MET A 227 -4.03 12.98 13.23
N VAL A 228 -3.72 11.76 12.77
CA VAL A 228 -3.09 11.53 11.45
C VAL A 228 -3.94 12.06 10.30
N TRP A 229 -5.25 12.19 10.50
CA TRP A 229 -6.17 12.71 9.50
C TRP A 229 -6.01 14.21 9.26
N ILE A 230 -5.50 14.96 10.25
CA ILE A 230 -5.17 16.38 10.08
C ILE A 230 -3.97 16.52 9.12
N ILE A 231 -2.98 15.61 9.23
CA ILE A 231 -1.84 15.55 8.30
C ILE A 231 -2.34 15.32 6.87
N TRP A 232 -3.27 14.37 6.68
CA TRP A 232 -3.86 14.12 5.36
C TRP A 232 -4.69 15.29 4.84
N ASP A 233 -5.48 15.97 5.69
CA ASP A 233 -6.20 17.17 5.30
C ASP A 233 -5.24 18.27 4.80
N VAL A 234 -4.10 18.46 5.47
CA VAL A 234 -3.07 19.44 5.06
C VAL A 234 -2.50 19.09 3.68
N ILE A 235 -2.14 17.81 3.46
CA ILE A 235 -1.64 17.31 2.18
C ILE A 235 -2.67 17.53 1.06
N LEU A 236 -3.93 17.13 1.28
CA LEU A 236 -4.97 17.21 0.26
C LEU A 236 -5.37 18.65 -0.05
N VAL A 237 -5.42 19.53 0.94
CA VAL A 237 -5.66 20.96 0.74
C VAL A 237 -4.58 21.59 -0.14
N GLU A 238 -3.31 21.33 0.13
CA GLU A 238 -2.22 21.84 -0.71
C GLU A 238 -2.21 21.19 -2.10
N SER A 239 -2.52 19.90 -2.20
CA SER A 239 -2.63 19.19 -3.48
C SER A 239 -3.71 19.78 -4.36
N LYS A 240 -4.88 20.08 -3.79
CA LYS A 240 -6.01 20.70 -4.49
C LYS A 240 -5.64 22.08 -5.05
N LYS A 241 -4.83 22.86 -4.34
CA LYS A 241 -4.35 24.18 -4.82
C LYS A 241 -3.43 24.06 -6.04
N ARG A 242 -2.76 22.93 -6.23
CA ARG A 242 -1.77 22.70 -7.29
C ARG A 242 -2.36 22.00 -8.52
N GLY A 243 -3.56 21.42 -8.41
CA GLY A 243 -4.32 20.87 -9.52
C GLY A 243 -4.73 19.42 -9.35
N ASP A 244 -5.70 19.00 -10.17
CA ASP A 244 -6.39 17.71 -10.04
C ASP A 244 -5.48 16.49 -10.21
N GLY A 245 -4.44 16.60 -11.04
CA GLY A 245 -3.48 15.52 -11.24
C GLY A 245 -2.73 15.15 -9.96
N LEU A 246 -2.26 16.16 -9.22
CA LEU A 246 -1.56 15.94 -7.95
C LEU A 246 -2.51 15.50 -6.84
N LEU A 247 -3.70 16.10 -6.79
CA LEU A 247 -4.76 15.67 -5.90
C LEU A 247 -5.08 14.18 -6.10
N LYS A 248 -5.24 13.74 -7.35
CA LYS A 248 -5.50 12.33 -7.68
C LYS A 248 -4.40 11.39 -7.18
N ILE A 249 -3.13 11.75 -7.36
CA ILE A 249 -1.98 10.95 -6.85
C ILE A 249 -2.05 10.83 -5.32
N ASN A 250 -2.22 11.95 -4.62
CA ASN A 250 -2.24 11.97 -3.16
C ASN A 250 -3.51 11.32 -2.58
N THR A 251 -4.65 11.38 -3.27
CA THR A 251 -5.84 10.61 -2.93
C THR A 251 -5.61 9.10 -3.09
N SER A 252 -4.92 8.65 -4.16
CA SER A 252 -4.57 7.24 -4.28
C SER A 252 -3.60 6.78 -3.18
N LEU A 253 -2.63 7.60 -2.78
CA LEU A 253 -1.76 7.32 -1.63
C LEU A 253 -2.58 7.20 -0.33
N LEU A 254 -3.54 8.09 -0.10
CA LEU A 254 -4.46 8.02 1.04
C LEU A 254 -5.29 6.72 1.00
N ASN A 255 -5.86 6.35 -0.14
CA ASN A 255 -6.65 5.12 -0.28
C ASN A 255 -5.81 3.90 0.10
N ILE A 256 -4.56 3.84 -0.37
CA ILE A 256 -3.61 2.78 -0.01
C ILE A 256 -3.29 2.83 1.49
N PHE A 257 -3.09 4.00 2.08
CA PHE A 257 -2.86 4.18 3.50
C PHE A 257 -4.02 3.65 4.36
N CYS A 258 -5.28 3.85 3.93
CA CYS A 258 -6.48 3.42 4.62
C CYS A 258 -6.78 1.90 4.55
N LEU A 259 -6.08 1.14 3.70
CA LEU A 259 -6.36 -0.29 3.52
C LEU A 259 -6.25 -1.08 4.84
N LYS A 260 -7.35 -1.70 5.28
CA LYS A 260 -7.43 -2.44 6.55
C LYS A 260 -6.82 -1.64 7.72
N TYR A 261 -7.14 -0.34 7.78
CA TYR A 261 -6.58 0.56 8.77
C TYR A 261 -6.86 0.08 10.19
N GLN A 262 -5.82 0.13 11.01
CA GLN A 262 -5.86 -0.03 12.46
C GLN A 262 -4.92 1.01 13.05
N GLU A 263 -5.02 1.27 14.36
CA GLU A 263 -4.22 2.31 15.02
C GLU A 263 -2.70 2.18 14.77
N SER A 264 -2.17 0.95 14.61
CA SER A 264 -0.74 0.72 14.33
C SER A 264 -0.30 1.08 12.90
N ILE A 265 -1.24 1.21 11.96
CA ILE A 265 -0.96 1.41 10.53
C ILE A 265 -0.32 2.77 10.27
N LYS A 266 -0.71 3.84 10.97
CA LYS A 266 -0.06 5.15 10.82
C LYS A 266 1.44 5.12 11.04
N PHE A 267 1.93 4.27 11.92
CA PHE A 267 3.37 4.09 12.15
C PHE A 267 4.02 3.17 11.11
N LYS A 268 3.33 2.08 10.73
CA LYS A 268 3.83 1.10 9.74
C LYS A 268 3.91 1.67 8.33
N ARG A 269 2.96 2.54 7.95
CA ARG A 269 2.81 3.11 6.61
C ARG A 269 3.15 4.60 6.53
N LYS A 270 3.86 5.17 7.51
CA LYS A 270 4.27 6.58 7.50
C LYS A 270 5.08 6.99 6.25
N LEU A 271 5.79 6.06 5.63
CA LEU A 271 6.50 6.31 4.36
C LEU A 271 5.55 6.67 3.20
N ILE A 272 4.28 6.26 3.25
CA ILE A 272 3.26 6.70 2.29
C ILE A 272 2.99 8.20 2.46
N ILE A 273 2.92 8.67 3.71
CA ILE A 273 2.76 10.09 4.02
C ILE A 273 3.97 10.85 3.48
N TYR A 274 5.19 10.34 3.70
CA TYR A 274 6.40 11.00 3.20
C TYR A 274 6.42 11.07 1.67
N TYR A 275 5.95 10.02 0.99
CA TYR A 275 5.78 10.06 -0.45
C TYR A 275 4.79 11.17 -0.86
N ALA A 276 3.65 11.29 -0.19
CA ALA A 276 2.70 12.37 -0.47
C ALA A 276 3.29 13.78 -0.21
N LEU A 277 4.17 13.93 0.79
CA LEU A 277 4.91 15.17 1.05
C LEU A 277 5.92 15.46 -0.08
N SER A 278 6.73 14.47 -0.49
CA SER A 278 7.69 14.63 -1.58
C SER A 278 7.02 14.97 -2.92
N MET A 279 5.79 14.50 -3.15
CA MET A 279 4.98 14.94 -4.30
C MET A 279 4.60 16.43 -4.25
N LEU A 280 4.73 17.10 -3.10
CA LEU A 280 4.49 18.52 -2.91
C LEU A 280 5.80 19.33 -2.79
N THR A 281 6.88 18.73 -2.35
CA THR A 281 8.13 19.45 -2.05
C THR A 281 9.25 19.21 -3.06
N GLU A 282 9.27 18.06 -3.73
CA GLU A 282 10.34 17.70 -4.66
C GLU A 282 9.93 17.85 -6.13
N ASN A 283 10.93 17.91 -7.01
CA ASN A 283 10.73 17.89 -8.45
C ASN A 283 10.54 16.46 -8.95
N TYR A 284 9.54 16.26 -9.80
CA TYR A 284 9.22 14.98 -10.41
C TYR A 284 8.71 15.16 -11.85
N ASP A 285 8.76 14.07 -12.61
CA ASP A 285 8.33 14.07 -14.01
C ASP A 285 7.03 13.27 -14.18
N LEU A 286 5.93 13.97 -14.48
CA LEU A 286 4.63 13.37 -14.77
C LEU A 286 4.55 12.78 -16.18
N LYS A 287 5.50 13.06 -17.08
CA LYS A 287 5.54 12.45 -18.41
C LYS A 287 6.00 11.00 -18.36
N LEU A 288 6.66 10.59 -17.27
CA LEU A 288 7.08 9.20 -17.08
C LEU A 288 5.86 8.26 -17.08
N PRO A 289 5.85 7.23 -17.94
CA PRO A 289 4.84 6.19 -17.88
C PRO A 289 5.06 5.34 -16.62
N VAL A 290 3.96 4.80 -16.08
CA VAL A 290 4.04 3.90 -14.91
C VAL A 290 4.85 2.66 -15.23
N LEU A 291 4.66 2.12 -16.45
CA LEU A 291 5.40 0.99 -16.98
C LEU A 291 6.10 1.43 -18.27
N LYS A 292 7.43 1.37 -18.28
CA LYS A 292 8.23 1.79 -19.44
C LYS A 292 8.18 0.79 -20.59
N ASN A 293 8.19 -0.51 -20.28
CA ASN A 293 8.21 -1.58 -21.27
C ASN A 293 7.01 -2.52 -21.06
N VAL A 294 5.98 -2.30 -21.87
CA VAL A 294 4.73 -3.08 -21.82
C VAL A 294 4.95 -4.52 -22.30
N GLU A 295 5.84 -4.73 -23.28
CA GLU A 295 6.15 -6.05 -23.83
C GLU A 295 6.74 -6.98 -22.78
N ILE A 296 7.62 -6.47 -21.90
CA ILE A 296 8.18 -7.28 -20.80
C ILE A 296 7.07 -7.70 -19.82
N ALA A 297 6.10 -6.82 -19.54
CA ALA A 297 4.97 -7.17 -18.71
C ALA A 297 4.08 -8.25 -19.34
N GLU A 298 3.82 -8.18 -20.65
CA GLU A 298 3.10 -9.25 -21.36
C GLU A 298 3.88 -10.57 -21.39
N LYS A 299 5.20 -10.50 -21.58
CA LYS A 299 6.08 -11.66 -21.57
C LYS A 299 6.08 -12.37 -20.21
N ILE A 300 6.20 -11.64 -19.09
CA ILE A 300 6.15 -12.27 -17.77
C ILE A 300 4.75 -12.81 -17.45
N LYS A 301 3.68 -12.10 -17.84
CA LYS A 301 2.29 -12.56 -17.65
C LYS A 301 1.99 -13.84 -18.42
N SER A 302 2.47 -13.95 -19.66
CA SER A 302 2.29 -15.17 -20.47
C SER A 302 3.09 -16.37 -19.93
N LYS A 303 4.25 -16.12 -19.32
CA LYS A 303 5.14 -17.16 -18.79
C LYS A 303 4.99 -17.44 -17.30
N ILE A 304 4.14 -16.70 -16.57
CA ILE A 304 4.02 -16.81 -15.11
C ILE A 304 3.74 -18.23 -14.64
N ASN A 305 3.01 -19.01 -15.43
CA ASN A 305 2.68 -20.40 -15.12
C ASN A 305 3.92 -21.32 -15.04
N ILE A 306 5.05 -20.97 -15.66
CA ILE A 306 6.30 -21.71 -15.54
C ILE A 306 6.81 -21.64 -14.09
N ILE A 307 6.77 -20.46 -13.47
CA ILE A 307 7.14 -20.26 -12.06
C ILE A 307 6.25 -21.10 -11.14
N TYR A 308 4.94 -21.10 -11.39
CA TYR A 308 4.01 -21.89 -10.58
C TYR A 308 4.19 -23.41 -10.76
N LYS A 309 4.67 -23.88 -11.92
CA LYS A 309 5.06 -25.30 -12.10
C LYS A 309 6.24 -25.67 -11.20
N GLU A 310 7.21 -24.77 -11.04
CA GLU A 310 8.36 -25.00 -10.16
C GLU A 310 7.93 -25.03 -8.69
N ILE A 311 7.14 -24.05 -8.25
CA ILE A 311 6.62 -23.99 -6.87
C ILE A 311 5.73 -25.20 -6.55
N LYS A 312 4.95 -25.67 -7.53
CA LYS A 312 4.09 -26.85 -7.38
C LYS A 312 4.87 -28.12 -6.99
N LYS A 313 6.18 -28.21 -7.26
CA LYS A 313 7.00 -29.36 -6.81
C LYS A 313 7.02 -29.52 -5.28
N SER A 314 6.74 -28.44 -4.55
CA SER A 314 6.66 -28.42 -3.08
C SER A 314 5.24 -28.61 -2.54
N GLU A 315 4.30 -29.04 -3.38
CA GLU A 315 2.92 -29.37 -3.01
C GLU A 315 2.87 -30.62 -2.11
N GLU A 316 2.06 -30.57 -1.05
CA GLU A 316 1.75 -31.73 -0.22
C GLU A 316 0.40 -32.33 -0.61
N LYS A 317 0.45 -33.48 -1.28
CA LYS A 317 -0.76 -34.22 -1.69
C LYS A 317 -1.46 -34.92 -0.53
N PRO A 318 -2.79 -35.08 -0.57
CA PRO A 318 -3.51 -35.99 0.33
C PRO A 318 -3.08 -37.45 0.10
N ALA A 319 -3.27 -38.32 1.10
CA ALA A 319 -2.91 -39.74 1.02
C ALA A 319 -3.78 -40.56 0.04
N THR A 320 -4.93 -40.02 -0.39
CA THR A 320 -5.89 -40.69 -1.28
C THR A 320 -6.25 -39.80 -2.48
N ASP A 321 -5.39 -39.83 -3.52
CA ASP A 321 -5.57 -39.07 -4.77
C ASP A 321 -6.92 -39.36 -5.47
N TYR A 322 -7.51 -40.55 -5.28
CA TYR A 322 -8.74 -40.98 -5.95
C TYR A 322 -10.05 -40.40 -5.37
N LEU A 323 -10.08 -40.06 -4.08
CA LEU A 323 -11.30 -39.53 -3.43
C LEU A 323 -11.50 -38.03 -3.68
N PHE A 324 -10.43 -37.29 -3.97
CA PHE A 324 -10.50 -35.85 -4.23
C PHE A 324 -10.88 -35.50 -5.68
N ASN A 325 -10.62 -36.38 -6.64
CA ASN A 325 -11.09 -36.22 -8.02
C ASN A 325 -12.62 -36.20 -8.13
N ASN A 326 -13.32 -36.82 -7.17
CA ASN A 326 -14.80 -36.83 -7.09
C ASN A 326 -15.37 -35.74 -6.18
N SER A 327 -14.56 -34.80 -5.67
CA SER A 327 -15.11 -33.65 -4.95
C SER A 327 -15.69 -32.64 -5.94
N ILE A 328 -16.97 -32.84 -6.24
CA ILE A 328 -17.90 -32.12 -7.15
C ILE A 328 -17.92 -30.57 -7.01
N ASN A 329 -17.08 -29.96 -6.16
CA ASN A 329 -17.10 -28.52 -5.85
C ASN A 329 -15.95 -27.68 -6.42
N ASN A 330 -14.90 -28.26 -7.01
CA ASN A 330 -13.79 -27.45 -7.55
C ASN A 330 -14.15 -26.79 -8.88
N GLY A 331 -14.81 -27.50 -9.81
CA GLY A 331 -15.26 -26.92 -11.08
C GLY A 331 -16.46 -25.97 -10.93
N ASN A 332 -17.29 -26.12 -9.89
CA ASN A 332 -18.50 -25.30 -9.74
C ASN A 332 -18.20 -23.85 -9.34
N LEU A 333 -17.18 -23.61 -8.50
CA LEU A 333 -16.81 -22.25 -8.12
C LEU A 333 -16.27 -21.46 -9.33
N GLU A 334 -15.32 -22.04 -10.08
CA GLU A 334 -14.71 -21.40 -11.24
C GLU A 334 -15.73 -21.19 -12.36
N LYS A 335 -16.58 -22.19 -12.65
CA LYS A 335 -17.69 -22.03 -13.61
C LYS A 335 -18.70 -20.97 -13.17
N THR A 336 -18.93 -20.81 -11.87
CA THR A 336 -19.85 -19.78 -11.34
C THR A 336 -19.23 -18.40 -11.47
N ILE A 337 -17.95 -18.25 -11.12
CA ILE A 337 -17.20 -16.99 -11.30
C ILE A 337 -17.16 -16.62 -12.78
N ASP A 338 -16.85 -17.55 -13.68
CA ASP A 338 -16.83 -17.32 -15.13
C ASP A 338 -18.20 -16.93 -15.68
N LYS A 339 -19.29 -17.53 -15.16
CA LYS A 339 -20.66 -17.12 -15.51
C LYS A 339 -20.96 -15.70 -15.03
N ILE A 340 -20.58 -15.33 -13.81
CA ILE A 340 -20.76 -13.98 -13.27
C ILE A 340 -19.98 -12.95 -14.11
N ASP A 341 -18.73 -13.26 -14.47
CA ASP A 341 -17.90 -12.40 -15.32
C ASP A 341 -18.50 -12.23 -16.73
N LYS A 342 -19.07 -13.30 -17.31
CA LYS A 342 -19.80 -13.23 -18.59
C LYS A 342 -21.08 -12.41 -18.49
N LEU A 343 -21.82 -12.49 -17.39
CA LEU A 343 -23.01 -11.68 -17.18
C LEU A 343 -22.68 -10.19 -17.01
N ASN A 344 -21.60 -9.87 -16.28
CA ASN A 344 -21.14 -8.49 -16.08
C ASN A 344 -20.61 -7.84 -17.36
N THR A 345 -20.16 -8.63 -18.34
CA THR A 345 -19.74 -8.11 -19.66
C THR A 345 -20.94 -7.91 -20.60
N MET A 346 -22.07 -8.56 -20.35
CA MET A 346 -23.31 -8.42 -21.13
C MET A 346 -24.23 -7.27 -20.67
N THR A 347 -24.02 -6.70 -19.47
CA THR A 347 -24.88 -5.63 -18.91
C THR A 347 -24.64 -4.24 -19.49
N PHE A 348 -23.78 -4.07 -20.49
CA PHE A 348 -23.72 -2.83 -21.28
C PHE A 348 -24.73 -2.87 -22.43
N ILE A 349 -26.03 -2.75 -22.09
CA ILE A 349 -27.07 -2.42 -23.08
C ILE A 349 -27.21 -0.90 -23.05
N PRO A 350 -26.79 -0.16 -24.10
CA PRO A 350 -27.07 1.27 -24.17
C PRO A 350 -28.60 1.43 -24.27
N ARG A 351 -29.19 2.09 -23.28
CA ARG A 351 -30.56 2.59 -23.42
C ARG A 351 -30.49 3.86 -24.27
N ASN A 352 -31.15 3.81 -25.43
CA ASN A 352 -31.43 4.98 -26.27
C ASN A 352 -32.27 6.01 -25.52
#